data_AF-K1SAU3-F1
#
_entry.id   AF-K1SAU3-F1
#
_cell.length_a   1.000
_cell.length_b   1.000
_cell.length_c   1.000
_cell.angle_alpha   90.00
_cell.angle_beta   90.00
_cell.angle_gamma   90.00
#
_symmetry.space_group_name_H-M   'P 1'
#
loop_
_entity.id
_entity.type
_entity.pdbx_description
1 polymer ?
#
loop_
_entity_poly.entity_id
_entity_poly.type
_entity_poly.pdbx_seq_one_letter_code
_entity_poly.pdbx_strand_id
1 'polypeptide(L)'
;MRPNARSRGCRYSASTPSSPADLLRLAGTLHGRIRMYGEPEAPRFDGGISFAQAQFRVPMIGTTFRLAGDTVRLDGRRVAFDRFTLLAPNGRPFTIDGTVDLTDLARTTADLQLRASDFQFLDVARKQRTAVYGTGYLDLNASVRGPLDALTVRGRLALLRGTELTYVMQDSPTEIRNESQDVVTFVSFRDETQEPAPETEAAPVRIGGMDLQLEID
;
A
#
# COMPACT_ATOMS: atom_id res chain seq x y z
N MET A 1 -32.22 -9.49 30.87
CA MET A 1 -32.69 -9.67 29.48
C MET A 1 -31.53 -9.33 28.55
N ARG A 2 -30.97 -10.30 27.80
CA ARG A 2 -29.86 -10.08 26.85
C ARG A 2 -30.41 -10.14 25.43
N PRO A 3 -30.05 -9.23 24.50
CA PRO A 3 -30.39 -9.42 23.11
C PRO A 3 -29.35 -10.32 22.43
N ASN A 4 -29.87 -11.33 21.73
CA ASN A 4 -29.14 -12.29 20.93
C ASN A 4 -29.21 -11.80 19.47
N ALA A 5 -28.11 -11.34 18.90
CA ALA A 5 -28.08 -10.88 17.51
C ALA A 5 -27.62 -12.02 16.60
N ARG A 6 -28.58 -12.63 15.89
CA ARG A 6 -28.36 -13.62 14.83
C ARG A 6 -28.37 -12.89 13.50
N SER A 7 -27.22 -12.66 12.86
CA SER A 7 -27.21 -12.09 11.50
C SER A 7 -27.48 -13.19 10.47
N ARG A 8 -28.61 -13.07 9.76
CA ARG A 8 -28.85 -13.81 8.52
C ARG A 8 -28.30 -12.99 7.36
N GLY A 9 -27.74 -13.70 6.38
CA GLY A 9 -26.91 -13.15 5.32
C GLY A 9 -27.50 -11.98 4.54
N CYS A 10 -26.64 -10.99 4.27
CA CYS A 10 -26.90 -9.95 3.28
C CYS A 10 -26.05 -10.26 2.05
N ARG A 11 -26.72 -10.53 0.92
CA ARG A 11 -26.11 -10.54 -0.41
C ARG A 11 -26.21 -9.10 -0.91
N TYR A 12 -25.09 -8.40 -1.06
CA TYR A 12 -25.05 -7.04 -1.62
C TYR A 12 -24.23 -7.03 -2.90
N SER A 13 -24.87 -6.68 -4.02
CA SER A 13 -24.19 -6.24 -5.23
C SER A 13 -24.62 -4.82 -5.53
N ALA A 14 -23.69 -3.88 -5.43
CA ALA A 14 -23.73 -2.61 -6.13
C ALA A 14 -22.29 -2.12 -6.23
N SER A 15 -21.79 -2.05 -7.46
CA SER A 15 -20.48 -1.53 -7.83
C SER A 15 -20.56 -0.02 -8.02
N THR A 16 -20.04 0.73 -7.06
CA THR A 16 -19.69 2.15 -7.22
C THR A 16 -18.28 2.36 -6.68
N PRO A 17 -17.30 2.72 -7.53
CA PRO A 17 -15.90 2.86 -7.12
C PRO A 17 -15.67 4.28 -6.58
N SER A 18 -16.05 4.54 -5.33
CA SER A 18 -15.62 5.77 -4.63
C SER A 18 -15.80 5.74 -3.11
N SER A 19 -16.14 4.60 -2.51
CA SER A 19 -16.19 4.47 -1.05
C SER A 19 -14.80 4.04 -0.53
N PRO A 20 -14.27 4.60 0.58
CA PRO A 20 -13.02 4.13 1.20
C PRO A 20 -13.03 2.63 1.53
N ALA A 21 -14.23 2.02 1.57
CA ALA A 21 -14.44 0.57 1.68
C ALA A 21 -13.85 -0.27 0.53
N ASP A 22 -13.48 0.32 -0.62
CA ASP A 22 -12.92 -0.45 -1.76
C ASP A 22 -11.40 -0.28 -1.93
N LEU A 23 -10.73 0.39 -0.99
CA LEU A 23 -9.27 0.55 -1.00
C LEU A 23 -8.55 -0.75 -0.64
N LEU A 24 -9.12 -1.52 0.30
CA LEU A 24 -8.52 -2.74 0.83
C LEU A 24 -9.61 -3.74 1.25
N ARG A 25 -9.47 -4.99 0.81
CA ARG A 25 -10.36 -6.09 1.21
C ARG A 25 -9.58 -7.13 2.00
N LEU A 26 -9.92 -7.33 3.27
CA LEU A 26 -9.29 -8.32 4.15
C LEU A 26 -10.15 -9.60 4.21
N ALA A 27 -9.51 -10.76 4.13
CA ALA A 27 -10.14 -12.06 4.32
C ALA A 27 -9.24 -12.97 5.17
N GLY A 28 -9.82 -13.85 5.98
CA GLY A 28 -9.12 -14.82 6.82
C GLY A 28 -9.52 -14.74 8.29
N THR A 29 -8.72 -15.36 9.16
CA THR A 29 -9.01 -15.44 10.60
C THR A 29 -7.97 -14.65 11.39
N LEU A 30 -8.44 -13.79 12.30
CA LEU A 30 -7.60 -13.14 13.31
C LEU A 30 -7.79 -13.85 14.65
N HIS A 31 -6.69 -14.19 15.29
CA HIS A 31 -6.67 -14.66 16.68
C HIS A 31 -5.89 -13.66 17.51
N GLY A 32 -6.54 -13.06 18.51
CA GLY A 32 -5.87 -12.11 19.38
C GLY A 32 -6.39 -12.16 20.80
N ARG A 33 -5.51 -11.83 21.73
CA ARG A 33 -5.85 -11.54 23.11
C ARG A 33 -5.32 -10.15 23.41
N ILE A 34 -6.20 -9.22 23.70
CA ILE A 34 -5.85 -7.83 24.01
C ILE A 34 -6.47 -7.51 25.36
N ARG A 35 -5.64 -7.02 26.29
CA ARG A 35 -6.07 -6.50 27.57
C ARG A 35 -6.01 -4.99 27.52
N MET A 36 -7.15 -4.33 27.72
CA MET A 36 -7.23 -2.89 27.87
C MET A 36 -7.24 -2.50 29.35
N TYR A 37 -6.45 -1.49 29.73
CA TYR A 37 -6.37 -0.97 31.10
C TYR A 37 -5.89 0.49 31.09
N GLY A 38 -5.92 1.16 32.25
CA GLY A 38 -5.55 2.58 32.37
C GLY A 38 -6.76 3.52 32.37
N GLU A 39 -6.49 4.81 32.27
CA GLU A 39 -7.52 5.86 32.25
C GLU A 39 -8.24 5.88 30.89
N PRO A 40 -9.55 6.20 30.83
CA PRO A 40 -10.29 6.32 29.57
C PRO A 40 -9.67 7.29 28.56
N GLU A 41 -9.04 8.36 29.04
CA GLU A 41 -8.35 9.38 28.24
C GLU A 41 -6.96 8.90 27.75
N ALA A 42 -6.42 7.85 28.38
CA ALA A 42 -5.10 7.32 28.15
C ALA A 42 -5.04 5.78 28.21
N PRO A 43 -5.83 5.08 27.35
CA PRO A 43 -5.92 3.63 27.42
C PRO A 43 -4.59 2.98 27.03
N ARG A 44 -4.30 1.85 27.70
CA ARG A 44 -3.16 0.97 27.44
C ARG A 44 -3.66 -0.40 26.99
N PHE A 45 -2.94 -1.00 26.05
CA PHE A 45 -3.24 -2.25 25.40
C PHE A 45 -2.04 -3.18 25.49
N ASP A 46 -2.21 -4.32 26.15
CA ASP A 46 -1.21 -5.39 26.13
C ASP A 46 -1.76 -6.61 25.42
N GLY A 47 -0.90 -7.30 24.67
CA GLY A 47 -1.20 -8.60 24.09
C GLY A 47 -0.71 -8.69 22.66
N GLY A 48 -1.50 -9.36 21.83
CA GLY A 48 -1.10 -9.55 20.44
C GLY A 48 -2.20 -10.10 19.55
N ILE A 49 -2.01 -9.88 18.26
CA ILE A 49 -2.89 -10.32 17.19
C ILE A 49 -2.04 -11.18 16.24
N SER A 50 -2.50 -12.41 16.01
CA SER A 50 -1.94 -13.36 15.06
C SER A 50 -2.94 -13.61 13.94
N PHE A 51 -2.43 -13.96 12.77
CA PHE A 51 -3.21 -14.05 11.54
C PHE A 51 -3.12 -15.47 11.00
N ALA A 52 -4.27 -16.11 10.78
CA ALA A 52 -4.36 -17.45 10.20
C ALA A 52 -5.09 -17.38 8.88
N GLN A 53 -4.41 -17.84 7.81
CA GLN A 53 -4.93 -17.81 6.44
C GLN A 53 -5.44 -16.43 6.02
N ALA A 54 -4.81 -15.37 6.54
CA ALA A 54 -5.22 -14.00 6.25
C ALA A 54 -4.59 -13.51 4.95
N GLN A 55 -5.36 -12.76 4.18
CA GLN A 55 -4.96 -12.12 2.95
C GLN A 55 -5.64 -10.76 2.83
N PHE A 56 -4.97 -9.80 2.21
CA PHE A 56 -5.58 -8.54 1.83
C PHE A 56 -5.44 -8.31 0.33
N ARG A 57 -6.49 -7.79 -0.29
CA ARG A 57 -6.52 -7.41 -1.69
C ARG A 57 -6.56 -5.90 -1.79
N VAL A 58 -5.74 -5.34 -2.67
CA VAL A 58 -5.77 -3.91 -3.03
C VAL A 58 -6.35 -3.82 -4.44
N PRO A 59 -7.67 -3.54 -4.59
CA PRO A 59 -8.34 -3.63 -5.89
C PRO A 59 -7.73 -2.75 -6.98
N MET A 60 -7.21 -1.58 -6.60
CA MET A 60 -6.58 -0.60 -7.50
C MET A 60 -5.36 -1.16 -8.26
N ILE A 61 -4.59 -2.04 -7.63
CA ILE A 61 -3.41 -2.70 -8.24
C ILE A 61 -3.69 -4.17 -8.59
N GLY A 62 -4.92 -4.63 -8.43
CA GLY A 62 -5.34 -6.00 -8.72
C GLY A 62 -4.76 -7.09 -7.80
N THR A 63 -3.74 -6.76 -7.01
CA THR A 63 -2.93 -7.72 -6.26
C THR A 63 -3.59 -8.16 -4.95
N THR A 64 -3.43 -9.44 -4.63
CA THR A 64 -3.78 -10.01 -3.32
C THR A 64 -2.50 -10.48 -2.64
N PHE A 65 -2.29 -10.04 -1.40
CA PHE A 65 -1.13 -10.35 -0.58
C PHE A 65 -1.56 -11.23 0.58
N ARG A 66 -0.77 -12.26 0.88
CA ARG A 66 -1.01 -13.14 2.03
C ARG A 66 -0.23 -12.64 3.24
N LEU A 67 -0.87 -12.59 4.40
CA LEU A 67 -0.18 -12.34 5.67
C LEU A 67 0.52 -13.65 6.08
N ALA A 68 1.83 -13.57 6.29
CA ALA A 68 2.68 -14.67 6.72
C ALA A 68 3.52 -14.33 7.95
N GLY A 69 3.44 -13.09 8.44
CA GLY A 69 4.08 -12.65 9.67
C GLY A 69 3.43 -13.26 10.91
N ASP A 70 4.23 -13.27 11.98
CA ASP A 70 3.83 -13.74 13.30
C ASP A 70 2.86 -12.74 13.98
N THR A 71 2.96 -12.63 15.30
CA THR A 71 2.05 -11.84 16.12
C THR A 71 2.44 -10.36 16.08
N VAL A 72 1.51 -9.50 15.65
CA VAL A 72 1.62 -8.06 15.91
C VAL A 72 1.37 -7.83 17.40
N ARG A 73 2.36 -7.29 18.10
CA ARG A 73 2.33 -7.13 19.56
C ARG A 73 1.80 -5.76 19.93
N LEU A 74 0.95 -5.72 20.94
CA LEU A 74 0.55 -4.50 21.61
C LEU A 74 1.23 -4.50 22.99
N ASP A 75 2.00 -3.47 23.28
CA ASP A 75 2.71 -3.30 24.55
C ASP A 75 2.46 -1.89 25.08
N GLY A 76 1.53 -1.79 26.04
CA GLY A 76 1.04 -0.53 26.58
C GLY A 76 0.45 0.39 25.51
N ARG A 77 1.25 1.33 25.02
CA ARG A 77 0.83 2.31 24.01
C ARG A 77 1.65 2.19 22.74
N ARG A 78 2.18 1.00 22.47
CA ARG A 78 3.01 0.74 21.30
C ARG A 78 2.50 -0.49 20.57
N VAL A 79 2.40 -0.38 19.25
CA VAL A 79 2.24 -1.54 18.37
C VAL A 79 3.62 -1.87 17.82
N ALA A 80 4.07 -3.11 17.99
CA ALA A 80 5.35 -3.57 17.50
C ALA A 80 5.17 -4.62 16.40
N PHE A 81 5.89 -4.39 15.29
CA PHE A 81 6.05 -5.29 14.17
C PHE A 81 7.46 -5.88 14.24
N ASP A 82 7.55 -7.18 14.50
CA ASP A 82 8.80 -7.94 14.46
C ASP A 82 8.80 -8.79 13.19
N ARG A 83 9.52 -8.32 12.17
CA ARG A 83 9.63 -8.89 10.82
C ARG A 83 8.29 -9.36 10.26
N PHE A 84 7.27 -8.52 10.44
CA PHE A 84 5.93 -8.83 9.99
C PHE A 84 5.92 -8.97 8.47
N THR A 85 5.57 -10.16 7.98
CA THR A 85 5.77 -10.54 6.58
C THR A 85 4.45 -10.59 5.81
N LEU A 86 4.46 -9.95 4.65
CA LEU A 86 3.45 -10.06 3.60
C LEU A 86 4.06 -10.82 2.43
N LEU A 87 3.28 -11.71 1.80
CA LEU A 87 3.73 -12.45 0.63
C LEU A 87 2.93 -12.01 -0.59
N ALA A 88 3.67 -11.65 -1.64
CA ALA A 88 3.11 -11.39 -2.96
C ALA A 88 2.64 -12.68 -3.66
N PRO A 89 1.89 -12.57 -4.78
CA PRO A 89 1.46 -13.75 -5.54
C PRO A 89 2.62 -14.64 -6.02
N ASN A 90 3.77 -14.04 -6.34
CA ASN A 90 5.00 -14.77 -6.67
C ASN A 90 5.72 -15.39 -5.45
N GLY A 91 5.14 -15.32 -4.25
CA GLY A 91 5.68 -15.89 -3.02
C GLY A 91 6.82 -15.09 -2.38
N ARG A 92 7.16 -13.91 -2.93
CA ARG A 92 8.25 -13.08 -2.40
C ARG A 92 7.79 -12.25 -1.19
N PRO A 93 8.64 -12.10 -0.16
CA PRO A 93 8.28 -11.41 1.06
C PRO A 93 8.44 -9.89 0.95
N PHE A 94 7.53 -9.19 1.60
CA PHE A 94 7.63 -7.81 2.02
C PHE A 94 7.61 -7.81 3.54
N THR A 95 8.66 -7.31 4.17
CA THR A 95 8.86 -7.33 5.62
C THR A 95 8.69 -5.93 6.19
N ILE A 96 8.03 -5.87 7.35
CA ILE A 96 7.76 -4.66 8.12
C ILE A 96 8.35 -4.87 9.52
N ASP A 97 9.25 -3.99 9.90
CA ASP A 97 9.93 -3.99 11.19
C ASP A 97 9.83 -2.63 11.85
N GLY A 98 9.51 -2.58 13.13
CA GLY A 98 9.49 -1.34 13.89
C GLY A 98 8.22 -1.15 14.70
N THR A 99 7.86 0.11 14.97
CA THR A 99 6.84 0.41 15.97
C THR A 99 5.95 1.57 15.57
N VAL A 100 4.71 1.52 16.05
CA VAL A 100 3.77 2.64 16.01
C VAL A 100 3.46 3.05 17.44
N ASP A 101 3.65 4.33 17.75
CA ASP A 101 3.44 4.92 19.06
C ASP A 101 2.03 5.52 19.17
N LEU A 102 1.23 4.95 20.06
CA LEU A 102 -0.16 5.28 20.39
C LEU A 102 -0.26 6.08 21.70
N THR A 103 0.82 6.70 22.18
CA THR A 103 0.83 7.49 23.41
C THR A 103 -0.14 8.67 23.33
N ASP A 104 -0.26 9.26 22.15
CA ASP A 104 -1.30 10.22 21.81
C ASP A 104 -2.06 9.68 20.59
N LEU A 105 -3.30 9.23 20.80
CA LEU A 105 -4.12 8.66 19.71
C LEU A 105 -4.41 9.71 18.62
N ALA A 106 -4.40 11.00 18.96
CA ALA A 106 -4.55 12.08 17.97
C ALA A 106 -3.23 12.42 17.25
N ARG A 107 -2.08 12.06 17.84
CA ARG A 107 -0.73 12.28 17.27
C ARG A 107 0.07 10.99 17.24
N THR A 108 -0.54 9.95 16.66
CA THR A 108 0.10 8.65 16.50
C THR A 108 1.29 8.80 15.56
N THR A 109 2.44 8.24 15.94
CA THR A 109 3.66 8.26 15.12
C THR A 109 4.10 6.86 14.73
N ALA A 110 4.76 6.73 13.58
CA ALA A 110 5.35 5.49 13.10
C ALA A 110 6.87 5.64 12.98
N ASP A 111 7.59 4.56 13.25
CA ASP A 111 8.98 4.35 12.84
C ASP A 111 9.09 2.90 12.35
N LEU A 112 9.05 2.73 11.03
CA LEU A 112 9.00 1.44 10.36
C LEU A 112 10.13 1.33 9.34
N GLN A 113 10.65 0.12 9.20
CA GLN A 113 11.55 -0.32 8.13
C GLN A 113 10.79 -1.28 7.24
N LEU A 114 10.83 -1.01 5.94
CA LEU A 114 10.16 -1.76 4.88
C LEU A 114 11.22 -2.36 3.98
N ARG A 115 11.16 -3.68 3.75
CA ARG A 115 12.08 -4.36 2.83
C ARG A 115 11.34 -5.34 1.95
N ALA A 116 11.63 -5.31 0.67
CA ALA A 116 11.12 -6.25 -0.30
C ALA A 116 12.19 -6.52 -1.37
N SER A 117 12.23 -7.74 -1.89
CA SER A 117 13.08 -8.09 -3.03
C SER A 117 12.33 -8.99 -3.99
N ASP A 118 12.41 -8.69 -5.28
CA ASP A 118 11.64 -9.38 -6.32
C ASP A 118 10.13 -9.36 -6.04
N PHE A 119 9.61 -8.29 -5.43
CA PHE A 119 8.26 -8.28 -4.89
C PHE A 119 7.23 -7.92 -5.96
N GLN A 120 6.29 -8.85 -6.24
CA GLN A 120 5.22 -8.60 -7.19
C GLN A 120 4.15 -7.70 -6.57
N PHE A 121 4.25 -6.39 -6.82
CA PHE A 121 3.34 -5.39 -6.26
C PHE A 121 2.08 -5.20 -7.12
N LEU A 122 2.15 -5.45 -8.42
CA LEU A 122 1.05 -5.25 -9.37
C LEU A 122 0.71 -6.58 -10.06
N ASP A 123 -0.58 -6.91 -10.09
CA ASP A 123 -1.11 -8.08 -10.80
C ASP A 123 -2.54 -7.81 -11.28
N VAL A 124 -2.65 -7.14 -12.42
CA VAL A 124 -3.94 -6.79 -13.04
C VAL A 124 -4.09 -7.59 -14.32
N ALA A 125 -4.91 -8.64 -14.27
CA ALA A 125 -5.25 -9.42 -15.45
C ALA A 125 -5.99 -8.57 -16.50
N ARG A 126 -5.64 -8.76 -17.78
CA ARG A 126 -6.33 -8.14 -18.91
C ARG A 126 -7.79 -8.59 -18.95
N LYS A 127 -8.74 -7.64 -18.92
CA LYS A 127 -10.17 -7.88 -19.17
C LYS A 127 -10.67 -6.91 -20.23
N GLN A 128 -11.74 -7.29 -20.94
CA GLN A 128 -12.30 -6.52 -22.07
C GLN A 128 -12.63 -5.05 -21.77
N ARG A 129 -12.79 -4.66 -20.49
CA ARG A 129 -13.13 -3.30 -20.06
C ARG A 129 -12.11 -2.66 -19.12
N THR A 130 -10.94 -3.27 -18.94
CA THR A 130 -9.92 -2.72 -18.04
C THR A 130 -9.00 -1.79 -18.80
N ALA A 131 -9.03 -0.50 -18.46
CA ALA A 131 -8.18 0.51 -19.07
C ALA A 131 -6.69 0.35 -18.72
N VAL A 132 -6.36 -0.30 -17.59
CA VAL A 132 -4.98 -0.53 -17.14
C VAL A 132 -4.80 -2.00 -16.77
N TYR A 133 -3.86 -2.72 -17.38
CA TYR A 133 -3.52 -4.08 -17.00
C TYR A 133 -2.02 -4.32 -17.06
N GLY A 134 -1.53 -5.33 -16.35
CA GLY A 134 -0.10 -5.58 -16.27
C GLY A 134 0.34 -6.30 -15.01
N THR A 135 1.63 -6.60 -14.97
CA THR A 135 2.30 -7.22 -13.82
C THR A 135 3.53 -6.38 -13.48
N GLY A 136 3.82 -6.19 -12.20
CA GLY A 136 4.92 -5.34 -11.76
C GLY A 136 5.68 -5.91 -10.59
N TYR A 137 7.00 -5.73 -10.63
CA TYR A 137 7.97 -6.26 -9.68
C TYR A 137 8.88 -5.15 -9.19
N LEU A 138 9.23 -5.15 -7.90
CA LEU A 138 10.12 -4.14 -7.33
C LEU A 138 11.06 -4.71 -6.27
N ASP A 139 12.19 -4.03 -6.09
CA ASP A 139 13.01 -4.08 -4.88
C ASP A 139 12.73 -2.82 -4.06
N LEU A 140 12.62 -2.97 -2.74
CA LEU A 140 12.38 -1.86 -1.81
C LEU A 140 13.26 -1.98 -0.58
N ASN A 141 13.87 -0.88 -0.19
CA ASN A 141 14.45 -0.71 1.13
C ASN A 141 14.18 0.72 1.60
N ALA A 142 13.18 0.89 2.46
CA ALA A 142 12.71 2.20 2.87
C ALA A 142 12.38 2.27 4.37
N SER A 143 12.50 3.47 4.91
CA SER A 143 12.08 3.84 6.26
C SER A 143 10.85 4.73 6.17
N VAL A 144 9.88 4.52 7.06
CA VAL A 144 8.67 5.33 7.19
C VAL A 144 8.64 5.90 8.60
N ARG A 145 8.70 7.22 8.72
CA ARG A 145 8.80 7.91 10.01
C ARG A 145 7.86 9.10 10.11
N GLY A 146 7.43 9.42 11.33
CA GLY A 146 6.67 10.64 11.62
C GLY A 146 5.21 10.37 11.99
N PRO A 147 4.38 11.42 12.09
CA PRO A 147 2.97 11.28 12.43
C PRO A 147 2.19 10.68 11.27
N LEU A 148 1.11 9.93 11.55
CA LEU A 148 0.36 9.17 10.53
C LEU A 148 -0.25 10.04 9.42
N ASP A 149 -0.51 11.32 9.70
CA ASP A 149 -1.04 12.32 8.76
C ASP A 149 0.05 13.07 7.96
N ALA A 150 1.32 12.93 8.35
CA ALA A 150 2.47 13.53 7.66
C ALA A 150 3.69 12.59 7.71
N LEU A 151 3.50 11.35 7.24
CA LEU A 151 4.58 10.37 7.18
C LEU A 151 5.65 10.79 6.17
N THR A 152 6.90 10.69 6.56
CA THR A 152 8.08 10.80 5.70
C THR A 152 8.57 9.41 5.33
N VAL A 153 8.68 9.13 4.03
CA VAL A 153 9.22 7.88 3.50
C VAL A 153 10.58 8.17 2.88
N ARG A 154 11.63 7.50 3.35
CA ARG A 154 12.99 7.61 2.83
C ARG A 154 13.57 6.27 2.46
N GLY A 155 14.06 6.09 1.25
CA GLY A 155 14.69 4.85 0.85
C GLY A 155 15.01 4.73 -0.63
N ARG A 156 15.28 3.50 -1.04
CA ARG A 156 15.52 3.13 -2.42
C ARG A 156 14.41 2.22 -2.92
N LEU A 157 13.96 2.48 -4.14
CA LEU A 157 12.98 1.66 -4.85
C LEU A 157 13.51 1.43 -6.26
N ALA A 158 13.56 0.17 -6.69
CA ALA A 158 13.93 -0.18 -8.05
C ALA A 158 12.79 -0.98 -8.69
N LEU A 159 12.34 -0.55 -9.87
CA LEU A 159 11.40 -1.34 -10.68
C LEU A 159 12.18 -2.39 -11.44
N LEU A 160 11.77 -3.66 -11.31
CA LEU A 160 12.50 -4.76 -11.89
C LEU A 160 12.05 -5.03 -13.33
N ARG A 161 12.96 -5.63 -14.09
CA ARG A 161 12.68 -6.18 -15.42
C ARG A 161 11.52 -7.18 -15.35
N GLY A 162 10.61 -7.12 -16.32
CA GLY A 162 9.36 -7.87 -16.30
C GLY A 162 8.18 -7.10 -15.71
N THR A 163 8.39 -5.84 -15.27
CA THR A 163 7.30 -4.91 -15.01
C THR A 163 6.72 -4.40 -16.33
N GLU A 164 5.47 -4.77 -16.60
CA GLU A 164 4.72 -4.37 -17.78
C GLU A 164 3.42 -3.71 -17.34
N LEU A 165 3.20 -2.46 -17.73
CA LEU A 165 1.95 -1.74 -17.51
C LEU A 165 1.40 -1.30 -18.86
N THR A 166 0.25 -1.83 -19.23
CA THR A 166 -0.45 -1.45 -20.45
C THR A 166 -1.67 -0.61 -20.12
N TYR A 167 -1.74 0.58 -20.72
CA TYR A 167 -2.96 1.39 -20.75
C TYR A 167 -3.65 1.23 -22.10
N VAL A 168 -4.93 0.85 -22.08
CA VAL A 168 -5.80 0.84 -23.25
C VAL A 168 -6.66 2.09 -23.19
N MET A 169 -6.39 3.02 -24.12
CA MET A 169 -7.22 4.19 -24.31
C MET A 169 -8.59 3.72 -24.81
N GLN A 170 -9.63 3.97 -24.02
CA GLN A 170 -11.02 3.71 -24.44
C GLN A 170 -11.43 4.86 -25.35
N ASP A 171 -11.90 4.52 -26.56
CA ASP A 171 -12.21 5.46 -27.64
C ASP A 171 -12.85 6.75 -27.11
N SER A 172 -12.18 7.87 -27.35
CA SER A 172 -12.84 9.18 -27.30
C SER A 172 -13.92 9.16 -28.38
N PRO A 173 -15.18 9.59 -28.12
CA PRO A 173 -16.13 9.76 -29.20
C PRO A 173 -15.51 10.73 -30.21
N THR A 174 -15.28 10.21 -31.41
CA THR A 174 -14.67 10.90 -32.54
C THR A 174 -15.48 12.14 -32.91
N GLU A 175 -15.18 13.29 -32.33
CA GLU A 175 -15.35 14.57 -33.02
C GLU A 175 -14.06 14.87 -33.76
N ILE A 176 -14.08 14.57 -35.06
CA ILE A 176 -13.06 14.98 -36.02
C ILE A 176 -13.01 16.51 -36.02
N ARG A 177 -12.00 17.08 -35.38
CA ARG A 177 -11.46 18.38 -35.81
C ARG A 177 -9.96 18.24 -35.98
N ASN A 178 -9.58 18.30 -37.26
CA ASN A 178 -8.22 18.42 -37.77
C ASN A 178 -7.44 19.44 -36.98
N GLU A 179 -6.49 18.99 -36.18
CA GLU A 179 -5.21 19.66 -36.07
C GLU A 179 -4.16 18.65 -35.60
N SER A 180 -3.21 18.45 -36.50
CA SER A 180 -2.05 17.60 -36.39
C SER A 180 -1.33 17.86 -35.07
N GLN A 181 -1.20 16.84 -34.22
CA GLN A 181 0.03 16.55 -33.47
C GLN A 181 -0.13 15.22 -32.74
N ASP A 182 0.39 14.19 -33.40
CA ASP A 182 0.77 12.93 -32.80
C ASP A 182 1.97 13.22 -31.89
N VAL A 183 1.72 13.37 -30.59
CA VAL A 183 2.76 13.38 -29.56
C VAL A 183 2.28 12.49 -28.42
N VAL A 184 2.65 11.21 -28.50
CA VAL A 184 2.63 10.33 -27.34
C VAL A 184 3.80 10.75 -26.44
N THR A 185 3.48 11.35 -25.30
CA THR A 185 4.48 11.64 -24.25
C THR A 185 4.95 10.32 -23.63
N PHE A 186 6.07 9.80 -24.13
CA PHE A 186 6.87 8.83 -23.40
C PHE A 186 7.63 9.60 -22.32
N VAL A 187 7.25 9.43 -21.05
CA VAL A 187 8.14 9.83 -19.95
C VAL A 187 9.20 8.74 -19.81
N SER A 188 10.18 8.74 -20.71
CA SER A 188 11.45 8.05 -20.48
C SER A 188 12.33 8.95 -19.64
N PHE A 189 12.79 8.46 -18.49
CA PHE A 189 13.87 9.11 -17.78
C PHE A 189 15.17 8.80 -18.51
N ARG A 190 15.76 9.88 -19.04
CA ARG A 190 17.07 10.00 -19.70
C ARG A 190 17.14 9.48 -21.15
N ASP A 191 17.23 10.45 -22.06
CA ASP A 191 18.16 10.36 -23.17
C ASP A 191 18.95 11.68 -23.25
N GLU A 192 20.23 11.56 -23.56
CA GLU A 192 21.31 12.49 -23.30
C GLU A 192 21.58 13.35 -24.54
N THR A 193 21.18 14.62 -24.54
CA THR A 193 21.77 15.66 -25.42
C THR A 193 21.41 17.06 -24.93
N GLN A 194 21.88 17.42 -23.75
CA GLN A 194 22.04 18.82 -23.39
C GLN A 194 23.11 18.94 -22.30
N GLU A 195 23.99 19.94 -22.45
CA GLU A 195 24.96 20.34 -21.43
C GLU A 195 24.34 20.39 -20.03
N PRO A 196 25.11 20.05 -18.97
CA PRO A 196 24.56 19.69 -17.67
C PRO A 196 23.90 20.90 -17.01
N ALA A 197 22.57 20.88 -16.92
CA ALA A 197 21.86 21.71 -15.97
C ALA A 197 22.19 21.20 -14.55
N PRO A 198 22.43 22.09 -13.58
CA PRO A 198 22.95 21.71 -12.27
C PRO A 198 21.98 20.74 -11.58
N GLU A 199 22.54 19.71 -10.98
CA GLU A 199 21.88 18.70 -10.16
C GLU A 199 20.81 19.35 -9.28
N THR A 200 19.56 19.26 -9.74
CA THR A 200 18.42 19.63 -8.92
C THR A 200 18.10 18.39 -8.11
N GLU A 201 18.50 18.41 -6.84
CA GLU A 201 18.05 17.45 -5.82
C GLU A 201 16.56 17.13 -6.06
N ALA A 202 16.25 15.84 -6.20
CA ALA A 202 14.90 15.36 -6.47
C ALA A 202 13.91 16.00 -5.49
N ALA A 203 13.02 16.86 -6.01
CA ALA A 203 12.03 17.53 -5.18
C ALA A 203 11.10 16.49 -4.54
N PRO A 204 10.77 16.63 -3.25
CA PRO A 204 9.90 15.69 -2.55
C PRO A 204 8.53 15.61 -3.22
N VAL A 205 8.12 14.40 -3.60
CA VAL A 205 6.78 14.15 -4.15
C VAL A 205 5.80 14.04 -2.99
N ARG A 206 4.73 14.86 -3.01
CA ARG A 206 3.66 14.81 -2.00
C ARG A 206 2.45 14.04 -2.52
N ILE A 207 2.20 12.83 -2.00
CA ILE A 207 0.99 12.04 -2.31
C ILE A 207 0.14 11.93 -1.06
N GLY A 208 -1.06 12.52 -1.07
CA GLY A 208 -2.03 12.36 0.04
C GLY A 208 -1.53 12.86 1.39
N GLY A 209 -0.65 13.88 1.43
CA GLY A 209 -0.04 14.41 2.66
C GLY A 209 1.27 13.73 3.08
N MET A 210 1.67 12.63 2.43
CA MET A 210 2.96 11.95 2.68
C MET A 210 4.10 12.65 1.92
N ASP A 211 5.25 12.78 2.58
CA ASP A 211 6.50 13.25 1.97
C ASP A 211 7.35 12.05 1.52
N LEU A 212 7.51 11.88 0.20
CA LEU A 212 8.25 10.77 -0.39
C LEU A 212 9.59 11.25 -0.92
N GLN A 213 10.65 10.74 -0.31
CA GLN A 213 12.03 10.89 -0.78
C GLN A 213 12.57 9.50 -1.12
N LEU A 214 12.31 9.08 -2.36
CA LEU A 214 12.76 7.79 -2.88
C LEU A 214 13.77 8.04 -4.00
N GLU A 215 14.92 7.38 -3.89
CA GLU A 215 15.84 7.24 -5.02
C GLU A 215 15.34 6.09 -5.90
N ILE A 216 15.24 6.37 -7.21
CA ILE A 216 14.82 5.41 -8.23
C ILE A 216 16.07 5.01 -9.01
N ASP A 217 16.38 3.71 -8.99
CA ASP A 217 17.40 3.08 -9.83
C ASP A 217 16.82 2.56 -11.15
#